data_AF-W8SST5-F1
#
_entry.id   AF-W8SST5-F1
#
_cell.length_a   1.000
_cell.length_b   1.000
_cell.length_c   1.000
_cell.angle_alpha   90.00
_cell.angle_beta   90.00
_cell.angle_gamma   90.00
#
_symmetry.space_group_name_H-M   'P 1'
#
loop_
_entity.id
_entity.type
_entity.pdbx_description
1 polymer ?
#
loop_
_entity_poly.entity_id
_entity_poly.type
_entity_poly.pdbx_seq_one_letter_code
_entity_poly.pdbx_strand_id
1 'polypeptide(L)'
;MPYFEYKVVPAPDKTPRVRGLKGADRFAYTLEAILGDMGAEGWEYVRADRFEDTERRGLGLTAKSTVTRCVLIFRREVFYEDEASDPPAQEAPADVPEPDTEVVTEPSPSRRLVADPADRAAE
;
A
#
# COMPACT_ATOMS: atom_id res chain seq x y z
N MET A 1 3.81 15.46 -8.34
CA MET A 1 4.88 14.93 -7.46
C MET A 1 4.25 13.83 -6.62
N PRO A 2 4.89 12.66 -6.43
CA PRO A 2 4.33 11.60 -5.60
C PRO A 2 4.16 12.08 -4.15
N TYR A 3 3.04 11.71 -3.53
CA TYR A 3 2.81 11.91 -2.11
C TYR A 3 3.23 10.64 -1.36
N PHE A 4 3.78 10.80 -0.16
CA PHE A 4 4.26 9.68 0.64
C PHE A 4 3.62 9.72 2.03
N GLU A 5 3.16 8.57 2.49
CA GLU A 5 2.92 8.32 3.90
C GLU A 5 4.19 7.72 4.52
N TYR A 6 4.47 8.09 5.77
CA TYR A 6 5.63 7.60 6.51
C TYR A 6 5.21 6.80 7.74
N LYS A 7 5.92 5.70 8.00
CA LYS A 7 5.76 4.88 9.20
C LYS A 7 7.10 4.79 9.92
N VAL A 8 7.07 5.02 11.23
CA VAL A 8 8.25 4.96 12.10
C VAL A 8 8.07 3.80 13.06
N VAL A 9 9.00 2.85 13.02
CA VAL A 9 8.98 1.65 13.86
C VAL A 9 10.20 1.69 14.79
N PRO A 10 10.08 1.39 16.09
CA PRO A 10 11.23 1.30 16.96
C PRO A 10 12.20 0.23 16.46
N ALA A 11 13.50 0.54 16.46
CA ALA A 11 14.52 -0.47 16.17
C ALA A 11 14.50 -1.57 17.25
N PRO A 12 14.82 -2.82 16.89
CA PRO A 12 14.79 -3.92 17.84
C PRO A 12 15.91 -3.78 18.89
N ASP A 13 15.56 -3.33 20.10
CA ASP A 13 16.50 -3.22 21.23
C ASP A 13 16.87 -4.60 21.83
N LYS A 14 15.95 -5.56 21.74
CA LYS A 14 16.11 -6.92 22.26
C LYS A 14 15.62 -7.92 21.22
N THR A 15 16.46 -8.89 20.92
CA THR A 15 16.14 -9.92 19.94
C THR A 15 15.57 -11.14 20.65
N PRO A 16 14.40 -11.65 20.23
CA PRO A 16 13.84 -12.86 20.80
C PRO A 16 14.82 -14.03 20.65
N ARG A 17 14.70 -15.04 21.53
CA ARG A 17 15.49 -16.26 21.42
C ARG A 17 14.97 -17.08 20.25
N VAL A 18 15.76 -17.16 19.18
CA VAL A 18 15.49 -18.03 18.03
C VAL A 18 16.34 -19.28 18.15
N ARG A 19 15.72 -20.45 17.97
CA ARG A 19 16.40 -21.74 18.07
C ARG A 19 17.53 -21.81 17.02
N GLY A 20 18.73 -22.17 17.45
CA GLY A 20 19.89 -22.31 16.56
C GLY A 20 20.65 -21.01 16.28
N LEU A 21 20.09 -19.84 16.55
CA LEU A 21 20.76 -18.54 16.32
C LEU A 21 21.30 -17.96 17.63
N LYS A 22 22.47 -17.33 17.57
CA LYS A 22 23.13 -16.70 18.74
C LYS A 22 23.67 -15.32 18.37
N GLY A 23 23.91 -14.49 19.39
CA GLY A 23 24.54 -13.18 19.22
C GLY A 23 23.92 -12.32 18.12
N ALA A 24 24.77 -11.89 17.18
CA ALA A 24 24.42 -11.04 16.03
C ALA A 24 23.42 -11.69 15.08
N ASP A 25 23.43 -13.01 14.91
CA ASP A 25 22.52 -13.71 13.98
C ASP A 25 21.05 -13.54 14.40
N ARG A 26 20.79 -13.49 15.72
CA ARG A 26 19.44 -13.20 16.23
C ARG A 26 18.99 -11.78 15.89
N PHE A 27 19.93 -10.84 15.88
CA PHE A 27 19.66 -9.46 15.51
C PHE A 27 19.37 -9.34 14.01
N ALA A 28 20.20 -9.93 13.16
CA ALA A 28 19.95 -9.98 11.72
C ALA A 28 18.59 -10.60 11.41
N TYR A 29 18.27 -11.76 11.99
CA TYR A 29 16.97 -12.42 11.81
C TYR A 29 15.79 -11.54 12.24
N THR A 30 15.90 -10.85 13.38
CA THR A 30 14.82 -9.97 13.86
C THR A 30 14.64 -8.77 12.94
N LEU A 31 15.75 -8.18 12.46
CA LEU A 31 15.71 -7.06 11.54
C LEU A 31 15.13 -7.48 10.18
N GLU A 32 15.55 -8.63 9.67
CA GLU A 32 15.02 -9.23 8.45
C GLU A 32 13.52 -9.45 8.54
N ALA A 33 13.02 -9.98 9.67
CA ALA A 33 11.59 -10.16 9.89
C ALA A 33 10.83 -8.81 9.83
N ILE A 34 11.33 -7.77 10.51
CA ILE A 34 10.69 -6.44 10.48
C ILE A 34 10.66 -5.87 9.06
N LEU A 35 11.78 -5.97 8.33
CA LEU A 35 11.87 -5.49 6.95
C LEU A 35 10.94 -6.27 6.02
N GLY A 36 10.85 -7.59 6.20
CA GLY A 36 9.95 -8.48 5.46
C GLY A 36 8.48 -8.16 5.71
N ASP A 37 8.08 -8.01 6.98
CA ASP A 37 6.71 -7.67 7.37
C ASP A 37 6.29 -6.31 6.80
N MET A 38 7.16 -5.29 6.90
CA MET A 38 6.90 -3.96 6.33
C MET A 38 6.84 -4.01 4.80
N GLY A 39 7.74 -4.74 4.15
CA GLY A 39 7.72 -4.94 2.70
C GLY A 39 6.45 -5.64 2.22
N ALA A 40 5.97 -6.65 2.95
CA ALA A 40 4.72 -7.36 2.66
C ALA A 40 3.48 -6.45 2.80
N GLU A 41 3.52 -5.47 3.70
CA GLU A 41 2.51 -4.42 3.85
C GLU A 41 2.63 -3.30 2.78
N GLY A 42 3.61 -3.37 1.87
CA GLY A 42 3.84 -2.37 0.81
C GLY A 42 4.64 -1.15 1.26
N TRP A 43 5.35 -1.23 2.38
CA TRP A 43 6.25 -0.18 2.83
C TRP A 43 7.67 -0.34 2.27
N GLU A 44 8.26 0.76 1.83
CA GLU A 44 9.65 0.86 1.39
C GLU A 44 10.54 1.35 2.55
N TYR A 45 11.65 0.66 2.79
CA TYR A 45 12.64 1.09 3.79
C TYR A 45 13.40 2.33 3.31
N VAL A 46 13.48 3.35 4.17
CA VAL A 46 14.20 4.60 3.87
C VAL A 46 15.54 4.63 4.59
N ARG A 47 15.52 4.57 5.93
CA ARG A 47 16.74 4.66 6.77
C ARG A 47 16.48 4.28 8.22
N ALA A 48 17.56 4.17 8.98
CA ALA A 48 17.54 4.11 10.43
C ALA A 48 18.08 5.42 11.01
N ASP A 49 17.38 5.97 12.01
CA ASP A 49 17.76 7.21 12.70
C ASP A 49 17.87 6.98 14.22
N ARG A 50 18.64 7.86 14.88
CA ARG A 50 18.81 7.88 16.34
C ARG A 50 18.43 9.26 16.87
N PHE A 51 17.55 9.28 17.86
CA PHE A 51 17.03 10.48 18.50
C PHE A 51 17.24 10.46 20.01
N GLU A 52 17.28 11.65 20.62
CA GLU A 52 17.25 11.83 22.07
C GLU A 52 15.85 12.24 22.51
N ASP A 53 15.27 11.48 23.44
CA ASP A 53 13.95 11.73 24.01
C ASP A 53 14.11 12.15 25.47
N THR A 54 13.67 13.36 25.81
CA THR A 54 13.79 13.89 27.18
C THR A 54 12.50 13.60 27.95
N GLU A 55 12.52 12.56 28.78
CA GLU A 55 11.38 12.18 29.60
C GLU A 55 11.48 12.78 31.02
N ARG A 56 10.33 13.13 31.60
CA ARG A 56 10.24 13.45 33.04
C ARG A 56 10.14 12.15 33.83
N ARG A 57 11.20 11.76 34.54
CA ARG A 57 11.17 10.61 35.45
C ARG A 57 10.86 11.07 36.87
N GLY A 58 9.67 10.73 37.38
CA GLY A 58 9.39 10.70 38.83
C GLY A 58 8.50 11.81 39.40
N LEU A 59 8.24 11.71 40.70
CA LEU A 59 7.32 12.54 41.49
C LEU A 59 8.01 13.80 42.07
N GLY A 60 8.87 14.45 41.29
CA GLY A 60 9.60 15.65 41.71
C GLY A 60 9.93 16.56 40.53
N LEU A 61 9.90 17.88 40.74
CA LEU A 61 9.98 18.90 39.68
C LEU A 61 11.31 18.96 38.90
N THR A 62 12.32 18.13 39.21
CA THR A 62 13.71 18.31 38.74
C THR A 62 14.34 17.11 38.03
N ALA A 63 13.70 15.93 38.01
CA ALA A 63 14.31 14.75 37.39
C ALA A 63 13.91 14.61 35.90
N LYS A 64 14.72 15.19 35.01
CA LYS A 64 14.68 14.94 33.56
C LYS A 64 15.70 13.84 33.22
N SER A 65 15.31 12.84 32.43
CA SER A 65 16.23 11.84 31.90
C SER A 65 16.18 11.84 30.38
N THR A 66 17.35 11.87 29.74
CA THR A 66 17.47 11.72 28.29
C THR A 66 17.61 10.24 27.93
N VAL A 67 16.72 9.73 27.08
CA VAL A 67 16.72 8.36 26.57
C VAL A 67 17.04 8.40 25.09
N THR A 68 18.09 7.71 24.66
CA THR A 68 18.39 7.54 23.24
C THR A 68 17.47 6.47 22.65
N ARG A 69 16.72 6.82 21.60
CA ARG A 69 15.85 5.91 20.86
C ARG A 69 16.36 5.73 19.44
N CYS A 70 16.38 4.49 18.96
CA CYS A 70 16.69 4.17 17.57
C CYS A 70 15.41 3.75 16.85
N VAL A 71 15.22 4.22 15.63
CA VAL A 71 14.00 3.93 14.84
C VAL A 71 14.35 3.56 13.41
N LEU A 72 13.47 2.80 12.78
CA LEU A 72 13.46 2.48 11.35
C LEU A 72 12.34 3.28 10.69
N ILE A 73 12.68 3.97 9.60
CA ILE A 73 11.75 4.82 8.87
C ILE A 73 11.41 4.13 7.55
N PHE A 74 10.11 4.02 7.30
CA PHE A 74 9.55 3.50 6.07
C PHE A 74 8.65 4.53 5.41
N ARG A 75 8.44 4.39 4.10
CA ARG A 75 7.49 5.19 3.34
C ARG A 75 6.66 4.33 2.39
N ARG A 76 5.50 4.81 1.97
CA ARG A 76 4.75 4.25 0.83
C ARG A 76 4.14 5.38 0.02
N GLU A 77 4.03 5.20 -1.29
CA GLU A 77 3.34 6.17 -2.14
C GLU A 77 1.84 6.14 -1.84
N VAL A 78 1.23 7.32 -1.80
CA VAL A 78 -0.22 7.49 -1.69
C VAL A 78 -0.73 8.24 -2.92
N PHE A 79 -1.81 7.73 -3.48
CA PHE A 79 -2.52 8.35 -4.59
C PHE A 79 -3.77 9.00 -4.01
N TYR A 80 -3.85 10.32 -4.14
CA TYR A 80 -5.12 11.02 -3.97
C TYR A 80 -5.79 10.98 -5.34
N GLU A 81 -6.97 10.37 -5.43
CA GLU A 81 -7.85 10.61 -6.56
C GLU A 81 -8.19 12.10 -6.50
N ASP A 82 -7.71 12.87 -7.48
CA ASP A 82 -8.21 14.22 -7.67
C ASP A 82 -9.73 14.08 -7.85
N GLU A 83 -10.55 14.71 -6.99
CA GLU A 83 -11.97 14.97 -7.24
C GLU A 83 -12.17 15.95 -8.43
N ALA A 84 -11.31 15.87 -9.44
CA ALA A 84 -11.32 16.69 -10.63
C ALA A 84 -12.08 15.96 -11.73
N SER A 85 -13.38 16.24 -11.72
CA SER A 85 -14.26 16.29 -12.89
C SER A 85 -14.55 14.95 -13.55
N ASP A 86 -15.58 14.28 -13.03
CA ASP A 86 -16.52 13.64 -13.95
C ASP A 86 -17.05 14.77 -14.86
N PRO A 87 -16.76 14.79 -16.17
CA PRO A 87 -17.38 15.77 -17.04
C PRO A 87 -18.90 15.59 -16.91
N PRO A 88 -19.70 16.66 -16.77
CA PRO A 88 -21.15 16.49 -16.80
C PRO A 88 -21.46 15.77 -18.11
N ALA A 89 -22.11 14.61 -18.02
CA ALA A 89 -22.63 13.93 -19.18
C ALA A 89 -23.46 14.96 -19.96
N GLN A 90 -22.95 15.41 -21.11
CA GLN A 90 -23.75 16.16 -22.05
C GLN A 90 -24.82 15.20 -22.54
N GLU A 91 -26.01 15.28 -21.94
CA GLU A 91 -27.23 14.78 -22.56
C GLU A 91 -27.33 15.47 -23.92
N ALA A 92 -26.98 14.75 -24.98
CA ALA A 92 -27.32 15.15 -26.33
C ALA A 92 -28.84 15.36 -26.37
N PRO A 93 -29.34 16.47 -26.93
CA PRO A 93 -30.78 16.68 -27.04
C PRO A 93 -31.38 15.49 -27.77
N ALA A 94 -32.33 14.82 -27.11
CA ALA A 94 -33.11 13.75 -27.69
C ALA A 94 -33.79 14.29 -28.95
N ASP A 95 -33.43 13.66 -30.07
CA ASP A 95 -34.02 13.87 -31.38
C ASP A 95 -35.55 13.78 -31.28
N VAL A 96 -36.22 14.80 -31.80
CA VAL A 96 -37.68 14.89 -31.85
C VAL A 96 -38.19 13.80 -32.81
N PRO A 97 -39.23 13.02 -32.50
CA PRO A 97 -39.62 11.91 -33.35
C PRO A 97 -40.33 12.42 -34.61
N GLU A 98 -39.80 12.09 -35.79
CA GLU A 98 -40.57 12.06 -37.04
C GLU A 98 -41.04 10.63 -37.32
N PRO A 99 -42.33 10.42 -37.66
CA PRO A 99 -42.93 9.10 -37.71
C PRO A 99 -42.74 8.40 -39.07
N ASP A 100 -42.81 7.07 -38.96
CA ASP A 100 -43.23 6.09 -39.96
C ASP A 100 -42.42 5.96 -41.25
N THR A 101 -41.58 4.92 -41.27
CA THR A 101 -41.55 4.01 -42.42
C THR A 101 -41.44 2.58 -41.92
N GLU A 102 -42.55 1.86 -42.01
CA GLU A 102 -42.64 0.41 -41.92
C GLU A 102 -41.78 -0.24 -43.01
N VAL A 103 -40.87 -1.16 -42.66
CA VAL A 103 -40.78 -2.46 -43.35
C VAL A 103 -40.38 -3.54 -42.35
N VAL A 104 -41.20 -4.58 -42.37
CA VAL A 104 -41.27 -5.78 -41.54
C VAL A 104 -40.18 -6.82 -41.89
N THR A 105 -39.84 -7.63 -40.88
CA THR A 105 -39.24 -9.00 -40.84
C THR A 105 -37.72 -9.24 -40.84
N GLU A 106 -37.26 -9.65 -39.64
CA GLU A 106 -36.19 -10.60 -39.28
C GLU A 106 -36.20 -11.95 -40.07
N PRO A 107 -35.20 -12.87 -39.96
CA PRO A 107 -34.22 -13.02 -38.86
C PRO A 107 -32.75 -13.29 -39.23
N SER A 108 -31.95 -13.19 -38.15
CA SER A 108 -30.56 -13.57 -37.95
C SER A 108 -30.15 -14.94 -38.53
N PRO A 109 -28.84 -15.15 -38.76
CA PRO A 109 -28.20 -16.15 -37.91
C PRO A 109 -26.88 -15.70 -37.29
N SER A 110 -26.78 -16.03 -36.01
CA SER A 110 -25.64 -15.87 -35.12
C SER A 110 -24.39 -16.54 -35.67
N ARG A 111 -23.27 -15.80 -35.76
CA ARG A 111 -21.94 -16.40 -35.83
C ARG A 111 -21.28 -16.30 -34.46
N ARG A 112 -21.28 -17.44 -33.78
CA ARG A 112 -20.62 -17.72 -32.51
C ARG A 112 -19.11 -17.49 -32.69
N LEU A 113 -18.51 -16.53 -31.97
CA LEU A 113 -17.05 -16.42 -31.86
C LEU A 113 -16.58 -17.38 -30.77
N VAL A 114 -15.66 -18.25 -31.17
CA VAL A 114 -15.02 -19.30 -30.40
C VAL A 114 -14.10 -18.67 -29.35
N ALA A 115 -14.22 -19.12 -28.11
CA ALA A 115 -13.22 -18.85 -27.08
C ALA A 115 -11.96 -19.67 -27.39
N ASP A 116 -10.78 -19.06 -27.32
CA ASP A 116 -9.53 -19.81 -27.19
C ASP A 116 -8.75 -19.32 -25.95
N PRO A 117 -8.53 -20.19 -24.94
CA PRO A 117 -7.72 -19.93 -23.77
C PRO A 117 -6.26 -20.29 -24.01
N ALA A 118 -5.35 -19.32 -23.95
CA ALA A 118 -3.91 -19.59 -23.93
C ALA A 118 -3.46 -20.05 -22.53
N ASP A 119 -3.55 -21.37 -22.36
CA ASP A 119 -2.51 -22.28 -21.89
C ASP A 119 -1.81 -22.01 -20.54
N ARG A 120 -2.25 -22.77 -19.54
CA ARG A 120 -1.42 -23.28 -18.45
C ARG A 120 -0.99 -24.70 -18.83
N ALA A 121 0.30 -24.89 -19.08
CA ALA A 121 0.94 -26.19 -18.94
C ALA A 121 1.83 -26.16 -17.68
N ALA A 122 1.38 -26.92 -16.69
CA ALA A 122 2.20 -27.41 -15.60
C ALA A 122 2.89 -28.70 -16.08
N GLU A 123 4.15 -28.88 -15.70
CA GLU A 123 4.71 -30.18 -15.34
C GLU A 123 5.46 -30.01 -14.02
#